data_AF-A0A1G9AWM1-F1
#
_entry.id   AF-A0A1G9AWM1-F1
#
_cell.length_a   1.000
_cell.length_b   1.000
_cell.length_c   1.000
_cell.angle_alpha   90.00
_cell.angle_beta   90.00
_cell.angle_gamma   90.00
#
_symmetry.space_group_name_H-M   'P 1'
#
loop_
_entity.id
_entity.type
_entity.pdbx_description
1 polymer ?
#
loop_
_entity_poly.entity_id
_entity_poly.type
_entity_poly.pdbx_seq_one_letter_code
_entity_poly.pdbx_strand_id
1 'polypeptide(L)' 'MESMAGYPVLRIGVYCPPEELARRERERGDGRIGQALEQLAFVHKEEVYDVEVDTFTEGTESCVARIIQAMQAAGY' A
#
# COMPACT_ATOMS: atom_id res chain seq x y z
N MET A 1 10.05 12.92 -11.10
CA MET A 1 10.16 12.40 -9.73
C MET A 1 11.64 12.36 -9.38
N GLU A 2 12.11 13.45 -8.79
CA GLU A 2 13.52 13.77 -8.57
C GLU A 2 14.14 12.84 -7.51
N SER A 3 15.03 11.97 -8.00
CA SER A 3 16.23 11.45 -7.35
C SER A 3 16.13 10.97 -5.88
N MET A 4 15.45 9.84 -5.66
CA MET A 4 15.90 8.88 -4.64
C MET A 4 17.13 8.07 -5.12
N ALA A 5 17.75 8.50 -6.23
CA ALA A 5 18.93 7.86 -6.80
C ALA A 5 20.07 7.91 -5.79
N GLY A 6 20.62 6.74 -5.46
CA GLY A 6 21.71 6.59 -4.49
C GLY A 6 21.26 6.28 -3.06
N TYR A 7 19.95 6.23 -2.78
CA TYR A 7 19.44 5.69 -1.52
C TYR A 7 18.88 4.29 -1.71
N PRO A 8 19.06 3.38 -0.73
CA PRO A 8 18.28 2.17 -0.71
C PRO A 8 16.82 2.58 -0.48
N VAL A 9 15.95 2.28 -1.45
CA VAL A 9 14.49 2.46 -1.33
C VAL A 9 13.81 1.12 -1.53
N LEU A 10 12.84 0.81 -0.67
CA LEU A 10 11.95 -0.33 -0.79
C LEU A 10 10.55 0.19 -1.12
N ARG A 11 10.05 -0.14 -2.31
CA ARG A 11 8.74 0.28 -2.81
C ARG A 11 7.69 -0.76 -2.40
N ILE A 12 6.70 -0.35 -1.61
CA ILE A 12 5.66 -1.25 -1.09
C ILE A 12 4.30 -0.84 -1.66
N GLY A 13 3.65 -1.77 -2.36
CA GLY A 13 2.28 -1.65 -2.83
C GLY A 13 1.32 -2.16 -1.76
N VAL A 14 0.44 -1.29 -1.27
CA VAL A 14 -0.57 -1.66 -0.27
C VAL A 14 -1.93 -1.68 -0.92
N TYR A 15 -2.49 -2.87 -1.10
CA TYR A 15 -3.76 -3.10 -1.77
C TYR A 15 -4.89 -3.36 -0.78
N CYS A 16 -6.10 -3.03 -1.22
CA CYS A 16 -7.37 -3.31 -0.56
C CYS A 16 -8.47 -3.19 -1.62
N PRO A 17 -9.45 -4.11 -1.68
CA PRO A 17 -10.49 -4.05 -2.69
C PRO A 17 -11.40 -2.83 -2.48
N PRO A 18 -11.98 -2.29 -3.56
CA PRO A 18 -12.75 -1.04 -3.53
C PRO A 18 -13.94 -1.08 -2.56
N GLU A 19 -14.65 -2.21 -2.48
CA GLU A 19 -15.78 -2.38 -1.57
C GLU A 19 -15.38 -2.22 -0.09
N GLU A 20 -14.22 -2.76 0.29
CA GLU A 20 -13.70 -2.69 1.64
C GLU A 20 -13.16 -1.31 1.96
N LEU A 21 -12.46 -0.67 1.01
CA LEU A 21 -12.02 0.72 1.14
C LEU A 21 -13.21 1.64 1.42
N ALA A 22 -14.30 1.51 0.66
CA ALA A 22 -15.52 2.29 0.85
C ALA A 22 -16.19 2.01 2.20
N ARG A 23 -16.19 0.76 2.68
CA ARG A 23 -16.70 0.41 4.01
C ARG A 23 -15.88 1.06 5.12
N ARG A 24 -14.55 0.92 5.07
CA ARG A 24 -13.61 1.49 6.06
C ARG A 24 -13.65 3.02 6.08
N GLU A 25 -13.81 3.66 4.92
CA GLU A 25 -13.92 5.12 4.82
C GLU A 25 -15.21 5.63 5.48
N ARG A 26 -16.35 4.95 5.23
CA ARG A 26 -17.61 5.25 5.92
C ARG A 26 -17.51 5.08 7.44
N GLU A 27 -16.81 4.05 7.90
CA GLU A 27 -16.63 3.77 9.34
C GLU A 27 -15.71 4.79 10.03
N ARG A 28 -14.67 5.27 9.35
CA ARG A 28 -13.79 6.31 9.90
C ARG A 28 -14.51 7.63 10.10
N GLY A 29 -15.51 7.95 9.25
CA GLY A 29 -16.24 9.21 9.31
C GLY A 29 -15.37 10.45 9.09
N ASP A 30 -14.17 10.26 8.53
CA ASP A 30 -13.17 11.29 8.28
C ASP A 30 -13.08 11.55 6.76
N GLY A 31 -12.93 12.82 6.38
CA GLY A 31 -12.66 13.24 5.00
C GLY A 31 -13.86 13.25 4.05
N ARG A 32 -13.55 13.26 2.75
CA ARG A 32 -14.55 13.22 1.66
C ARG A 32 -14.82 11.77 1.30
N ILE A 33 -16.03 11.28 1.58
CA ILE A 33 -16.48 9.95 1.13
C ILE A 33 -16.31 9.82 -0.40
N GLY A 34 -15.72 8.71 -0.82
CA GLY A 34 -15.37 8.40 -2.20
C GLY A 34 -13.91 8.68 -2.57
N GLN A 35 -13.12 9.30 -1.68
CA GLN A 35 -11.73 9.65 -1.97
C GLN A 35 -10.86 8.40 -2.15
N ALA A 36 -11.01 7.40 -1.30
CA ALA A 36 -10.23 6.17 -1.41
C ALA A 36 -10.43 5.45 -2.75
N LEU A 37 -11.66 5.47 -3.28
CA LEU A 37 -11.99 4.89 -4.59
C LEU A 37 -11.42 5.69 -5.75
N GLU A 38 -11.49 7.03 -5.67
CA GLU A 38 -10.91 7.92 -6.68
C GLU A 38 -9.40 7.72 -6.78
N GLN A 39 -8.72 7.59 -5.64
CA GLN A 39 -7.29 7.34 -5.56
C GLN A 39 -6.90 5.98 -6.14
N LEU A 40 -7.66 4.93 -5.82
CA LEU A 40 -7.38 3.57 -6.29
C LEU A 40 -7.23 3.48 -7.82
N ALA A 41 -7.95 4.32 -8.57
CA ALA A 41 -7.92 4.35 -10.03
C ALA A 41 -6.55 4.74 -10.64
N PHE A 42 -5.67 5.40 -9.88
CA PHE A 42 -4.40 5.89 -10.39
C PHE A 42 -3.18 5.64 -9.48
N VAL A 43 -3.34 5.42 -8.18
CA VAL A 43 -2.20 5.32 -7.23
C VAL A 43 -1.27 4.13 -7.48
N HIS A 44 -1.77 3.05 -8.08
CA HIS A 44 -0.96 1.88 -8.46
C HIS A 44 -0.66 1.85 -9.97
N LYS A 45 -1.16 2.83 -10.73
CA LYS A 45 -0.99 2.85 -12.18
C LYS A 45 0.46 3.20 -12.50
N GLU A 46 1.11 2.35 -13.29
CA GLU A 46 2.51 2.52 -13.74
C GLU A 46 3.54 2.47 -12.59
N GLU A 47 3.15 1.91 -11.44
CA GLU A 47 4.04 1.72 -10.30
C GLU A 47 4.63 0.29 -10.28
N VAL A 48 5.90 0.20 -9.91
CA VAL A 48 6.58 -1.08 -9.65
C VAL A 48 6.92 -1.14 -8.17
N TYR A 49 6.52 -2.23 -7.53
CA TYR A 49 6.76 -2.48 -6.11
C TYR A 49 7.69 -3.67 -5.93
N ASP A 50 8.55 -3.59 -4.92
CA ASP A 50 9.38 -4.70 -4.47
C ASP A 50 8.55 -5.70 -3.64
N VAL A 51 7.53 -5.19 -2.94
CA VAL A 51 6.59 -5.99 -2.15
C VAL A 51 5.18 -5.47 -2.35
N GLU A 52 4.25 -6.39 -2.59
CA GLU A 52 2.82 -6.09 -2.61
C GLU A 52 2.12 -6.84 -1.46
N VAL A 53 1.32 -6.12 -0.68
CA VAL A 53 0.54 -6.67 0.44
C VAL A 53 -0.94 -6.31 0.27
N ASP A 54 -1.83 -7.25 0.58
CA ASP A 54 -3.28 -7.06 0.55
C ASP A 54 -3.83 -7.00 1.97
N THR A 55 -4.27 -5.82 2.41
CA THR A 55 -4.75 -5.58 3.78
C THR A 55 -6.19 -6.04 4.03
N PHE A 56 -6.82 -6.70 3.05
CA PHE A 56 -8.11 -7.34 3.18
C PHE A 56 -8.00 -8.84 3.32
N THR A 57 -7.18 -9.48 2.48
CA THR A 57 -6.98 -10.94 2.56
C THR A 57 -5.91 -11.33 3.58
N GLU A 58 -4.91 -10.45 3.79
CA GLU A 58 -3.82 -10.68 4.74
C GLU A 58 -4.07 -9.89 6.02
N GLY A 59 -3.86 -10.55 7.17
CA GLY A 59 -3.88 -9.86 8.45
C GLY A 59 -2.68 -8.91 8.59
N THR A 60 -2.84 -7.83 9.37
CA THR A 60 -1.80 -6.79 9.56
C THR A 60 -0.43 -7.37 9.90
N GLU A 61 -0.36 -8.35 10.80
CA GLU A 61 0.90 -8.99 11.20
C GLU A 61 1.59 -9.71 10.03
N SER A 62 0.81 -10.32 9.14
CA SER A 62 1.34 -11.00 7.96
C SER A 62 1.90 -10.00 6.95
N CYS A 63 1.16 -8.91 6.69
CA CYS A 63 1.66 -7.80 5.86
C CYS A 63 2.97 -7.23 6.40
N VAL A 64 3.04 -6.98 7.71
CA VAL A 64 4.25 -6.45 8.37
C VAL A 64 5.40 -7.44 8.26
N ALA A 65 5.18 -8.73 8.49
CA ALA A 65 6.21 -9.76 8.37
C ALA A 65 6.80 -9.81 6.95
N ARG A 66 5.96 -9.70 5.91
CA ARG A 66 6.41 -9.66 4.51
C ARG A 66 7.26 -8.44 4.21
N ILE A 67 6.87 -7.27 4.73
CA ILE A 67 7.63 -6.03 4.57
C ILE A 67 9.00 -6.14 5.27
N ILE A 68 9.04 -6.63 6.52
CA ILE A 68 10.30 -6.83 7.26
C ILE A 68 11.23 -7.80 6.54
N GLN A 69 10.68 -8.91 6.02
CA GLN A 69 11.47 -9.90 5.28
C GLN A 69 12.13 -9.28 4.04
N ALA A 70 11.40 -8.44 3.31
CA ALA A 70 11.95 -7.75 2.14
C ALA A 70 12.98 -6.69 2.51
N MET A 71 12.77 -5.95 3.62
CA MET A 71 13.77 -5.03 4.14
C MET A 71 15.08 -5.77 4.48
N GLN A 72 15.00 -6.91 5.17
CA GLN A 72 16.19 -7.71 5.50
C GLN A 72 16.88 -8.23 4.24
N ALA A 73 16.13 -8.69 3.24
CA ALA A 73 16.67 -9.18 1.98
C ALA A 73 17.36 -8.07 1.16
N ALA A 74 16.87 -6.84 1.26
CA ALA A 74 17.47 -5.67 0.62
C ALA A 74 18.65 -5.06 1.40
N GLY A 75 18.97 -5.59 2.58
CA GLY A 75 20.15 -5.20 3.36
C GLY A 75 19.97 -3.93 4.21
N TYR A 76 18.74 -3.63 4.64
CA TYR A 76 18.45 -2.58 5.63
C TYR A 76 18.71 -3.03 7.07
#